data_AF-A0A519V035-F1
#
_entry.id   AF-A0A519V035-F1
#
_cell.length_a   1.000
_cell.length_b   1.000
_cell.length_c   1.000
_cell.angle_alpha   90.00
_cell.angle_beta   90.00
_cell.angle_gamma   90.00
#
_symmetry.space_group_name_H-M   'P 1'
#
loop_
_entity.id
_entity.type
_entity.pdbx_description
1 polymer ?
#
loop_
_entity_poly.entity_id
_entity_poly.type
_entity_poly.pdbx_seq_one_letter_code
_entity_poly.pdbx_strand_id
1 'polypeptide(L)' 'IHIKPDNDPEKLKSGIGLENVKQRLALLYPNKHELIIRESAKEFFIHLTIQL' A
#
# COMPACT_ATOMS: atom_id res chain seq x y z
N ILE A 1 6.28 20.72 0.54
CA ILE A 1 7.23 19.61 0.85
C ILE A 1 6.81 19.07 2.20
N HIS A 2 6.19 17.89 2.25
CA HIS A 2 5.60 17.36 3.50
C HIS A 2 6.71 16.66 4.29
N ILE A 3 7.11 17.28 5.39
CA ILE A 3 8.13 16.78 6.31
C ILE A 3 7.40 15.82 7.26
N LYS A 4 7.67 14.52 7.19
CA LYS A 4 7.04 13.53 8.08
C LYS A 4 7.85 13.41 9.38
N PRO A 5 7.23 13.62 10.56
CA PRO A 5 7.90 13.43 11.83
C PRO A 5 8.13 11.93 12.12
N ASP A 6 9.24 11.63 12.80
CA ASP A 6 9.84 10.30 13.03
C ASP A 6 8.99 9.34 13.92
N ASN A 7 7.79 9.75 14.34
CA ASN A 7 7.01 9.07 15.37
C ASN A 7 5.57 8.73 14.93
N ASP A 8 5.42 8.24 13.70
CA ASP A 8 4.13 7.91 13.08
C ASP A 8 3.51 6.65 13.73
N PRO A 9 2.42 6.77 14.53
CA PRO A 9 1.73 5.62 15.11
C PRO A 9 0.95 4.81 14.06
N GLU A 10 0.81 5.33 12.83
CA GLU A 10 0.21 4.65 11.68
C GLU A 10 1.12 3.59 11.07
N LYS A 11 2.42 3.59 11.40
CA LYS A 11 3.38 2.57 10.94
C LYS A 11 2.98 1.13 11.32
N LEU A 12 2.30 0.98 12.46
CA LEU A 12 1.75 -0.30 12.94
C LEU A 12 0.27 -0.49 12.61
N LYS A 13 -0.40 0.57 12.15
CA LYS A 13 -1.79 0.52 11.72
C LYS A 13 -1.79 0.83 10.22
N SER A 14 -1.45 -0.17 9.41
CA SER A 14 -1.85 -0.15 8.00
C SER A 14 -3.35 0.15 7.98
N GLY A 15 -3.71 1.41 7.70
CA GLY A 15 -5.09 1.83 7.73
C GLY A 15 -5.91 0.97 6.79
N ILE A 16 -7.21 0.84 7.06
CA ILE A 16 -8.20 0.11 6.25
C ILE A 16 -8.12 0.42 4.73
N GLY A 17 -7.48 1.52 4.32
CA GLY A 17 -7.27 1.90 2.93
C GLY A 17 -6.50 0.87 2.09
N LEU A 18 -5.32 0.40 2.52
CA LEU A 18 -4.55 -0.57 1.73
C LEU A 18 -5.21 -1.94 1.67
N GLU A 19 -5.91 -2.32 2.74
CA GLU A 19 -6.69 -3.55 2.77
C GLU A 19 -7.87 -3.50 1.80
N ASN A 20 -8.59 -2.37 1.76
CA ASN A 20 -9.66 -2.13 0.78
C ASN A 20 -9.13 -2.17 -0.67
N VAL A 21 -7.93 -1.65 -0.92
CA VAL A 21 -7.30 -1.72 -2.25
C VAL A 21 -6.99 -3.16 -2.63
N LYS A 22 -6.40 -3.96 -1.73
CA LYS A 22 -6.14 -5.39 -1.95
C LYS A 22 -7.44 -6.15 -2.23
N GLN A 23 -8.48 -5.91 -1.44
CA GLN A 23 -9.79 -6.54 -1.64
C GLN A 23 -10.42 -6.18 -2.99
N ARG A 24 -10.38 -4.89 -3.38
CA ARG A 24 -10.87 -4.45 -4.69
C ARG A 24 -10.08 -5.04 -5.85
N LEU A 25 -8.75 -5.11 -5.73
CA LEU A 25 -7.90 -5.74 -6.75
C LEU A 25 -8.20 -7.23 -6.89
N ALA A 26 -8.45 -7.94 -5.79
CA ALA A 26 -8.86 -9.34 -5.82
C ALA A 26 -10.20 -9.56 -6.52
N LEU A 27 -11.15 -8.63 -6.36
CA LEU A 27 -12.47 -8.70 -6.98
C LEU A 27 -12.45 -8.30 -8.47
N LEU A 28 -11.73 -7.24 -8.82
CA LEU A 28 -11.73 -6.67 -10.17
C LEU A 28 -10.70 -7.33 -11.10
N TYR A 29 -9.56 -7.75 -10.56
CA TYR A 29 -8.43 -8.29 -11.31
C TYR A 29 -7.91 -9.59 -10.68
N PRO A 30 -8.75 -10.63 -10.52
CA PRO A 30 -8.34 -11.88 -9.89
C PRO A 30 -7.15 -12.51 -10.61
N ASN A 31 -6.07 -12.83 -9.87
CA ASN A 31 -4.81 -13.38 -10.40
C ASN A 31 -4.15 -12.56 -11.52
N LYS A 32 -4.57 -11.29 -11.68
CA LYS A 32 -4.11 -10.37 -12.72
C LYS A 32 -3.53 -9.09 -12.12
N HIS A 33 -3.18 -9.10 -10.84
CA HIS A 33 -2.58 -7.96 -10.19
C HIS A 33 -1.45 -8.39 -9.25
N GLU A 34 -0.46 -7.54 -9.13
CA GLU A 34 0.62 -7.65 -8.16
C GLU A 34 0.74 -6.31 -7.43
N LEU A 35 0.65 -6.36 -6.09
CA LEU A 35 0.79 -5.19 -5.23
C LEU A 35 1.95 -5.41 -4.28
N ILE A 36 3.05 -4.68 -4.51
CA ILE A 36 4.25 -4.71 -3.68
C ILE A 36 4.26 -3.45 -2.83
N ILE A 37 4.34 -3.64 -1.51
CA ILE A 37 4.41 -2.55 -0.54
C ILE A 37 5.76 -2.68 0.18
N ARG A 38 6.57 -1.63 0.12
CA ARG A 38 7.83 -1.52 0.86
C ARG A 38 7.79 -0.31 1.75
N GLU A 39 8.01 -0.55 3.02
CA GLU A 39 8.08 0.48 4.05
C GLU A 39 9.53 0.65 4.49
N SER A 40 9.99 1.89 4.54
CA SER A 40 11.22 2.31 5.19
C SER A 40 10.91 3.32 6.28
N ALA A 41 11.88 3.63 7.14
CA ALA A 41 11.69 4.61 8.22
C ALA A 41 11.23 6.00 7.74
N LYS A 42 11.56 6.39 6.50
CA LYS A 42 11.25 7.71 5.94
C LYS A 42 10.33 7.69 4.73
N GLU A 43 10.12 6.52 4.13
CA GLU A 43 9.52 6.42 2.80
C GLU A 43 8.62 5.20 2.70
N PHE A 44 7.59 5.33 1.86
CA PHE A 44 6.64 4.28 1.57
C PHE A 44 6.57 4.12 0.05
N PHE A 45 6.92 2.93 -0.43
CA PHE A 45 6.96 2.59 -1.83
C PHE A 45 5.85 1.60 -2.13
N ILE A 46 5.00 1.96 -3.08
CA ILE A 46 3.87 1.15 -3.51
C ILE A 46 4.07 0.91 -5.01
N HIS A 47 4.20 -0.35 -5.40
CA HIS A 47 4.24 -0.76 -6.79
C HIS A 47 3.00 -1.60 -7.08
N LEU A 48 2.21 -1.17 -8.05
CA LEU A 48 1.03 -1.89 -8.52
C LEU A 48 1.22 -2.22 -9.99
N THR A 49 1.16 -3.51 -10.32
CA THR A 49 1.15 -4.02 -11.68
C THR A 49 -0.18 -4.70 -11.94
N ILE A 50 -0.82 -4.38 -13.06
CA ILE A 50 -2.06 -5.03 -13.49
C ILE A 50 -1.81 -5.64 -14.87
N GLN A 51 -2.15 -6.91 -15.01
CA GLN A 51 -2.14 -7.64 -16.27
C GLN A 51 -3.53 -7.49 -16.90
N LEU A 52 -3.62 -6.86 -18.07
CA LEU A 52 -4.88 -6.67 -18.80
C LEU A 52 -5.15 -7.90 -19.68
#